data_AF-A0A4Q6E0N5-F1
#
_entry.id   AF-A0A4Q6E0N5-F1
#
_cell.length_a   1.000
_cell.length_b   1.000
_cell.length_c   1.000
_cell.angle_alpha   90.00
_cell.angle_beta   90.00
_cell.angle_gamma   90.00
#
_symmetry.space_group_name_H-M   'P 1'
#
loop_
_entity.id
_entity.type
_entity.pdbx_description
1 polymer ?
#
loop_
_entity_poly.entity_id
_entity_poly.type
_entity_poly.pdbx_seq_one_letter_code
_entity_poly.pdbx_strand_id
1 'polypeptide(L)'
;MIWKILFSLLGLGSFVFILNEYGFAKVAADLASLGWWVIPLAASFLPVAFLYGLAWFLVTPSLPLSRLPGMLKLSVISLGWNNLSPFMKVLGEPVRVLLMEDWIPRKAALESAILYNLVHILGTLLAFILAGVIILAAYPVSDTIHYAFLGVMAAATVLL
;
A
#
# COMPACT_ATOMS: atom_id res chain seq x y z
N MET A 1 13.88 22.00 -4.24
CA MET A 1 12.87 22.66 -3.38
C MET A 1 11.57 22.93 -4.14
N ILE A 2 11.63 23.49 -5.36
CA ILE A 2 10.42 23.84 -6.14
C ILE A 2 9.57 22.62 -6.57
N TRP A 3 10.17 21.50 -6.94
CA TRP A 3 9.44 20.25 -7.24
C TRP A 3 8.67 19.71 -6.04
N LYS A 4 9.22 19.78 -4.82
CA LYS A 4 8.50 19.37 -3.59
C LYS A 4 7.22 20.19 -3.41
N ILE A 5 7.28 21.51 -3.66
CA ILE A 5 6.14 22.42 -3.61
C ILE A 5 5.12 22.09 -4.71
N LEU A 6 5.57 21.88 -5.95
CA LEU A 6 4.70 21.51 -7.07
C LEU A 6 3.94 20.21 -6.78
N PHE A 7 4.63 19.17 -6.31
CA PHE A 7 4.00 17.93 -5.89
C PHE A 7 2.98 18.18 -4.76
N SER A 8 3.33 18.92 -3.71
CA SER A 8 2.37 19.24 -2.64
C SER A 8 1.12 19.97 -3.15
N LEU A 9 1.28 20.94 -4.06
CA LEU A 9 0.16 21.67 -4.66
C LEU A 9 -0.70 20.76 -5.55
N LEU A 10 -0.09 19.87 -6.32
CA LEU A 10 -0.80 18.88 -7.13
C LEU A 10 -1.60 17.91 -6.26
N GLY A 11 -1.02 17.43 -5.16
CA GLY A 11 -1.72 16.57 -4.21
C GLY A 11 -2.92 17.27 -3.56
N LEU A 12 -2.73 18.53 -3.13
CA LEU A 12 -3.81 19.34 -2.55
C LEU A 12 -4.91 19.65 -3.58
N GLY A 13 -4.52 20.02 -4.81
CA GLY A 13 -5.44 20.27 -5.90
C GLY A 13 -6.26 19.02 -6.26
N SER A 14 -5.61 17.85 -6.30
CA SER A 14 -6.30 16.58 -6.56
C SER A 14 -7.26 16.22 -5.43
N PHE A 15 -6.88 16.46 -4.17
CA PHE A 15 -7.77 16.27 -3.02
C PHE A 15 -9.01 17.16 -3.10
N VAL A 16 -8.83 18.46 -3.35
CA VAL A 16 -9.96 19.41 -3.51
C VAL A 16 -10.84 19.03 -4.69
N PHE A 17 -10.23 18.59 -5.80
CA PHE A 17 -10.97 18.09 -6.97
C PHE A 17 -11.85 16.89 -6.61
N ILE A 18 -11.29 15.87 -5.95
CA ILE A 18 -12.05 14.67 -5.51
C ILE A 18 -13.21 15.06 -4.58
N LEU A 19 -12.99 15.99 -3.64
CA LEU A 19 -14.04 16.46 -2.74
C LEU A 19 -15.14 17.24 -3.45
N ASN A 20 -14.80 18.02 -4.48
CA ASN A 20 -15.79 18.71 -5.31
C ASN A 20 -16.64 17.72 -6.12
N GLU A 21 -16.02 16.72 -6.75
CA GLU A 21 -16.72 15.68 -7.53
C GLU A 21 -17.65 14.82 -6.65
N TYR A 22 -17.21 14.47 -5.45
CA TYR A 22 -18.04 13.69 -4.52
C TYR A 22 -19.10 14.54 -3.80
N GLY A 23 -18.79 15.81 -3.54
CA GLY A 23 -19.61 16.76 -2.81
C GLY A 23 -19.27 16.84 -1.32
N PHE A 24 -18.79 18.00 -0.86
CA PHE A 24 -18.42 18.25 0.55
C PHE A 24 -19.55 17.94 1.54
N ALA A 25 -20.79 18.34 1.22
CA ALA A 25 -21.95 18.08 2.08
C ALA A 25 -22.22 16.58 2.23
N LYS A 26 -21.99 15.81 1.17
CA LYS A 26 -22.16 14.36 1.19
C LYS A 26 -21.07 13.69 2.03
N VAL A 27 -19.80 14.10 1.87
CA VAL A 27 -18.70 13.63 2.74
C VAL A 27 -19.03 13.88 4.21
N ALA A 28 -19.50 15.09 4.55
CA ALA A 28 -19.84 15.44 5.91
C ALA A 28 -21.01 14.58 6.46
N ALA A 29 -22.05 14.35 5.65
CA ALA A 29 -23.16 13.48 6.02
C ALA A 29 -22.72 12.02 6.23
N ASP A 30 -21.88 11.50 5.34
CA ASP A 30 -21.36 10.12 5.43
C ASP A 30 -20.48 9.95 6.67
N LEU A 31 -19.58 10.90 6.94
CA LEU A 31 -18.76 10.91 8.16
C LEU A 31 -19.61 11.01 9.43
N ALA A 32 -20.66 11.84 9.41
CA ALA A 32 -21.60 11.93 10.54
C ALA A 32 -22.36 10.62 10.74
N SER A 33 -22.73 9.92 9.66
CA SER A 33 -23.45 8.65 9.74
C SER A 33 -22.60 7.51 10.33
N LEU A 34 -21.28 7.53 10.09
CA LEU A 34 -20.31 6.62 10.72
C LEU A 34 -20.07 6.95 12.20
N GLY A 35 -20.24 8.21 12.61
CA GLY A 35 -20.01 8.66 13.98
C GLY A 35 -18.59 8.35 14.47
N TRP A 36 -18.47 7.82 15.69
CA TRP A 36 -17.16 7.48 16.27
C TRP A 36 -16.43 6.34 15.56
N TRP A 37 -17.11 5.53 14.73
CA TRP A 37 -16.48 4.44 13.97
C TRP A 37 -15.49 4.93 12.91
N VAL A 38 -15.55 6.21 12.51
CA VAL A 38 -14.53 6.81 11.64
C VAL A 38 -13.13 6.64 12.22
N ILE A 39 -12.96 6.75 13.54
CA ILE A 39 -11.64 6.68 14.20
C ILE A 39 -11.01 5.29 14.09
N PRO A 40 -11.64 4.19 14.57
CA PRO A 40 -11.06 2.86 14.44
C PRO A 40 -10.93 2.43 12.98
N LEU A 41 -11.85 2.85 12.10
CA LEU A 41 -11.75 2.58 10.67
C LEU A 41 -10.50 3.25 10.07
N ALA A 42 -10.29 4.54 10.34
CA ALA A 42 -9.09 5.25 9.89
C ALA A 42 -7.81 4.70 10.54
N ALA A 43 -7.87 4.35 11.83
CA ALA A 43 -6.76 3.77 12.57
C ALA A 43 -6.35 2.39 12.05
N SER A 44 -7.27 1.61 11.45
CA SER A 44 -6.97 0.32 10.85
C SER A 44 -5.93 0.39 9.72
N PHE A 45 -5.73 1.57 9.12
CA PHE A 45 -4.72 1.81 8.10
C PHE A 45 -3.33 2.09 8.69
N LEU A 46 -3.21 2.43 9.98
CA LEU A 46 -1.91 2.73 10.61
C LEU A 46 -0.98 1.52 10.66
N PRO A 47 -1.43 0.31 11.10
CA PRO A 47 -0.60 -0.89 11.03
C PRO A 47 -0.13 -1.19 9.61
N VAL A 48 -0.99 -0.99 8.62
CA VAL A 48 -0.65 -1.21 7.20
C VAL A 48 0.45 -0.24 6.77
N ALA A 49 0.27 1.06 7.03
CA ALA A 49 1.28 2.07 6.69
C ALA A 49 2.63 1.80 7.39
N PHE A 50 2.57 1.34 8.65
CA PHE A 50 3.75 0.95 9.40
C PHE A 50 4.48 -0.24 8.76
N LEU A 51 3.77 -1.33 8.48
CA LEU A 51 4.34 -2.53 7.85
C LEU A 51 4.90 -2.21 6.45
N TYR A 52 4.25 -1.33 5.69
CA TYR A 52 4.76 -0.88 4.39
C TYR A 52 6.09 -0.13 4.52
N GLY A 53 6.22 0.77 5.50
CA GLY A 53 7.48 1.45 5.77
C GLY A 53 8.56 0.52 6.33
N LEU A 54 8.17 -0.45 7.15
CA LEU A 54 9.10 -1.47 7.64
C LEU A 54 9.61 -2.34 6.49
N ALA A 55 8.74 -2.83 5.61
CA ALA A 55 9.14 -3.62 4.44
C ALA A 55 10.13 -2.84 3.56
N TRP A 56 9.87 -1.56 3.31
CA TRP A 56 10.80 -0.71 2.57
C TRP A 56 12.12 -0.49 3.29
N PHE A 57 12.09 -0.31 4.61
CA PHE A 57 13.30 -0.19 5.41
C PHE A 57 14.15 -1.47 5.31
N LEU A 58 13.52 -2.65 5.32
CA LEU A 58 14.20 -3.95 5.27
C LEU A 58 14.80 -4.27 3.89
N VAL A 59 14.11 -3.93 2.80
CA VAL A 59 14.60 -4.17 1.44
C VAL A 59 15.58 -3.11 0.95
N THR A 60 15.68 -1.98 1.65
CA THR A 60 16.63 -0.92 1.30
C THR A 60 17.98 -1.19 1.97
N PRO A 61 19.06 -1.41 1.20
CA PRO A 61 20.36 -1.73 1.78
C PRO A 61 20.95 -0.54 2.55
N SER A 62 21.66 -0.86 3.63
CA SER A 62 22.56 0.06 4.35
C SER A 62 21.91 1.31 5.00
N LEU A 63 20.60 1.31 5.25
CA LEU A 63 19.97 2.36 6.05
C LEU A 63 20.20 2.13 7.55
N PRO A 64 20.72 3.12 8.30
CA PRO A 64 20.82 3.01 9.75
C PRO A 64 19.42 3.05 10.39
N LEU A 65 19.25 2.41 11.55
CA LEU A 65 17.98 2.37 12.29
C LEU A 65 17.41 3.76 12.59
N SER A 66 18.26 4.77 12.73
CA SER A 66 17.86 6.18 12.90
C SER A 66 17.05 6.73 11.72
N ARG A 67 17.07 6.09 10.55
CA ARG A 67 16.26 6.46 9.37
C ARG A 67 14.90 5.78 9.33
N LEU A 68 14.60 4.81 10.19
CA LEU A 68 13.29 4.13 10.23
C LEU A 68 12.12 5.12 10.40
N PRO A 69 12.15 6.12 11.32
CA PRO A 69 11.08 7.10 11.41
C PRO A 69 10.89 7.92 10.12
N GLY A 70 11.99 8.18 9.41
CA GLY A 70 11.95 8.81 8.09
C GLY A 70 11.26 7.92 7.07
N MET A 71 11.63 6.63 7.02
CA MET A 71 11.04 5.67 6.08
C MET A 71 9.53 5.51 6.31
N LEU A 72 9.10 5.46 7.57
CA LEU A 72 7.68 5.44 7.93
C LEU A 72 6.93 6.68 7.42
N LYS A 73 7.53 7.87 7.55
CA LYS A 73 6.98 9.11 6.97
C LYS A 73 6.89 9.05 5.44
N LEU A 74 7.95 8.59 4.76
CA LEU A 74 7.93 8.39 3.31
C LEU A 74 6.84 7.42 2.89
N SER A 75 6.59 6.38 3.68
CA SER A 75 5.52 5.43 3.39
C SER A 75 4.14 6.06 3.41
N VAL A 76 3.85 6.88 4.42
CA VAL A 76 2.58 7.64 4.49
C VAL A 76 2.46 8.61 3.31
N ILE A 77 3.54 9.32 2.95
CA ILE A 77 3.54 10.25 1.82
C ILE A 77 3.22 9.51 0.51
N SER A 78 3.90 8.41 0.23
CA SER A 78 3.66 7.59 -0.96
C SER A 78 2.26 7.00 -1.01
N LEU A 79 1.73 6.52 0.12
CA LEU A 79 0.35 6.04 0.21
C LEU A 79 -0.64 7.19 -0.06
N GLY A 80 -0.36 8.38 0.44
CA GLY A 80 -1.13 9.58 0.11
C GLY A 80 -1.15 9.84 -1.40
N TRP A 81 0.00 9.80 -2.06
CA TRP A 81 0.08 9.94 -3.53
C TRP A 81 -0.71 8.87 -4.29
N ASN A 82 -0.67 7.62 -3.84
CA ASN A 82 -1.42 6.55 -4.47
C ASN A 82 -2.94 6.72 -4.36
N ASN A 83 -3.45 7.41 -3.33
CA ASN A 83 -4.88 7.59 -3.11
C ASN A 83 -5.39 8.97 -3.57
N LEU A 84 -4.52 9.98 -3.62
CA LEU A 84 -4.90 11.34 -4.01
C LEU A 84 -4.67 11.62 -5.50
N SER A 85 -3.78 10.89 -6.17
CA SER A 85 -3.49 11.17 -7.58
C SER A 85 -4.58 10.62 -8.52
N PRO A 86 -4.91 11.35 -9.60
CA PRO A 86 -5.85 10.86 -10.62
C PRO A 86 -5.26 9.75 -11.50
N PHE A 87 -3.95 9.46 -11.38
CA PHE A 87 -3.21 8.55 -12.26
C PHE A 87 -3.13 7.12 -11.73
N MET A 88 -4.20 6.64 -11.07
CA MET A 88 -4.23 5.33 -10.40
C MET A 88 -3.15 5.21 -9.30
N LYS A 89 -3.07 4.06 -8.63
CA LYS A 89 -2.10 3.77 -7.55
C LYS A 89 -0.65 3.61 -8.04
N VAL A 90 -0.17 4.52 -8.89
CA VAL A 90 1.12 4.40 -9.59
C VAL A 90 2.16 5.39 -9.08
N LEU A 91 1.74 6.55 -8.55
CA LEU A 91 2.69 7.64 -8.23
C LEU A 91 3.43 7.49 -6.90
N GLY A 92 2.93 6.69 -5.96
CA GLY A 92 3.50 6.57 -4.62
C GLY A 92 4.94 6.04 -4.61
N GLU A 93 5.23 5.05 -5.45
CA GLU A 93 6.57 4.45 -5.57
C GLU A 93 7.59 5.41 -6.22
N PRO A 94 7.32 6.02 -7.40
CA PRO A 94 8.19 7.03 -7.98
C PRO A 94 8.49 8.18 -7.01
N VAL A 95 7.47 8.69 -6.31
CA VAL A 95 7.66 9.75 -5.31
C VAL A 95 8.57 9.28 -4.17
N ARG A 96 8.43 8.03 -3.71
CA ARG A 96 9.31 7.47 -2.68
C ARG A 96 10.76 7.45 -3.13
N VAL A 97 11.02 6.90 -4.32
CA VAL A 97 12.35 6.80 -4.91
C VAL A 97 13.00 8.19 -5.00
N LEU A 98 12.27 9.18 -5.51
CA LEU A 98 12.74 10.57 -5.61
C LEU A 98 13.07 11.18 -4.25
N LEU A 99 12.29 10.89 -3.21
CA LEU A 99 12.54 11.40 -1.86
C LEU A 99 13.66 10.65 -1.13
N MET A 100 13.94 9.40 -1.50
CA MET A 100 15.03 8.60 -0.96
C MET A 100 16.40 8.98 -1.52
N GLU A 101 16.47 9.71 -2.63
CA GLU A 101 17.73 10.25 -3.19
C GLU A 101 18.48 11.16 -2.20
N ASP A 102 17.77 11.75 -1.23
CA ASP A 102 18.37 12.53 -0.14
C ASP A 102 19.15 11.64 0.87
N TRP A 103 18.96 10.31 0.86
CA TRP A 103 19.56 9.36 1.83
C TRP A 103 20.49 8.33 1.20
N ILE A 104 20.18 7.88 -0.02
CA ILE A 104 20.93 6.84 -0.73
C ILE A 104 21.06 7.19 -2.21
N PRO A 105 22.04 6.61 -2.94
CA PRO A 105 22.14 6.81 -4.38
C PRO A 105 20.86 6.36 -5.11
N ARG A 106 20.46 7.12 -6.14
CA ARG A 106 19.26 6.82 -6.95
C ARG A 106 19.20 5.38 -7.46
N LYS A 107 20.34 4.82 -7.87
CA LYS A 107 20.44 3.41 -8.29
C LYS A 107 19.98 2.45 -7.18
N ALA A 108 20.46 2.64 -5.96
CA ALA A 108 20.07 1.83 -4.81
C ALA A 108 18.58 2.01 -4.45
N ALA A 109 18.04 3.23 -4.60
CA ALA A 109 16.61 3.48 -4.40
C ALA A 109 15.74 2.73 -5.42
N LEU A 110 16.15 2.68 -6.69
CA LEU A 110 15.48 1.91 -7.74
C LEU A 110 15.58 0.40 -7.51
N GLU A 111 16.75 -0.10 -7.12
CA GLU A 111 16.93 -1.52 -6.77
C GLU A 111 16.04 -1.92 -5.59
N SER A 112 15.92 -1.05 -4.58
CA SER A 112 15.02 -1.25 -3.44
C SER A 112 13.55 -1.29 -3.86
N ALA A 113 13.16 -0.47 -4.83
CA ALA A 113 11.80 -0.46 -5.39
C ALA A 113 11.46 -1.77 -6.09
N ILE A 114 12.37 -2.26 -6.93
CA ILE A 114 12.21 -3.54 -7.63
C ILE A 114 12.12 -4.69 -6.62
N LEU A 115 13.05 -4.73 -5.65
CA LEU A 115 13.05 -5.77 -4.62
C LEU A 115 11.78 -5.73 -3.77
N TYR A 116 11.34 -4.54 -3.37
CA TYR A 116 10.07 -4.37 -2.66
C TYR A 116 8.90 -4.95 -3.47
N ASN A 117 8.77 -4.62 -4.75
CA ASN A 117 7.68 -5.08 -5.59
C ASN A 117 7.68 -6.60 -5.75
N LEU A 118 8.86 -7.21 -5.93
CA LEU A 118 9.00 -8.66 -5.96
C LEU A 118 8.55 -9.30 -4.65
N VAL A 119 9.04 -8.81 -3.51
CA VAL A 119 8.66 -9.32 -2.19
C VAL A 119 7.16 -9.11 -1.93
N HIS A 120 6.60 -7.97 -2.35
CA HIS A 120 5.20 -7.66 -2.17
C HIS A 120 4.29 -8.58 -2.98
N ILE A 121 4.62 -8.85 -4.24
CA ILE A 121 3.86 -9.77 -5.10
C ILE A 121 3.92 -11.19 -4.52
N LEU A 122 5.11 -11.69 -4.21
CA LEU A 122 5.29 -13.03 -3.63
C LEU A 122 4.59 -13.17 -2.27
N GLY A 123 4.72 -12.15 -1.41
CA GLY A 123 4.05 -12.11 -0.12
C GLY A 123 2.53 -12.09 -0.24
N THR A 124 1.99 -11.37 -1.23
CA THR A 124 0.54 -11.31 -1.52
C THR A 124 0.03 -12.67 -1.99
N LEU A 125 0.76 -13.32 -2.91
CA LEU A 125 0.42 -14.68 -3.36
C LEU A 125 0.42 -15.66 -2.19
N LEU A 126 1.46 -15.66 -1.35
CA LEU A 126 1.55 -16.52 -0.18
C LEU A 126 0.40 -16.25 0.81
N ALA A 127 0.08 -14.97 1.06
CA ALA A 127 -1.01 -14.59 1.96
C ALA A 127 -2.36 -15.11 1.46
N PHE A 128 -2.65 -15.03 0.15
CA PHE A 128 -3.89 -15.56 -0.41
C PHE A 128 -3.96 -17.09 -0.38
N ILE A 129 -2.84 -17.78 -0.65
CA ILE A 129 -2.79 -19.24 -0.53
C ILE A 129 -3.07 -19.67 0.91
N LEU A 130 -2.38 -19.05 1.88
CA LEU A 130 -2.59 -19.33 3.30
C LEU A 130 -4.02 -19.02 3.74
N ALA A 131 -4.58 -17.89 3.30
CA ALA A 131 -5.97 -17.56 3.58
C ALA A 131 -6.94 -18.61 3.02
N GLY A 132 -6.73 -19.08 1.79
CA GLY A 132 -7.52 -20.14 1.19
C GLY A 132 -7.46 -21.46 1.97
N VAL A 133 -6.25 -21.87 2.39
CA VAL A 133 -6.06 -23.05 3.23
C VAL A 133 -6.78 -22.91 4.57
N ILE A 134 -6.67 -21.74 5.22
CA ILE A 134 -7.36 -21.47 6.49
C ILE A 134 -8.88 -21.50 6.31
N ILE A 135 -9.41 -20.91 5.23
CA ILE A 135 -10.85 -20.92 4.95
C ILE A 135 -11.36 -22.35 4.79
N LEU A 136 -10.67 -23.18 4.01
CA LEU A 136 -11.05 -24.59 3.82
C LEU A 136 -10.97 -25.41 5.12
N ALA A 137 -10.01 -25.10 6.00
CA ALA A 137 -9.81 -25.84 7.24
C ALA A 137 -10.75 -25.39 8.37
N ALA A 138 -11.08 -24.09 8.43
CA ALA A 138 -11.80 -23.49 9.56
C ALA A 138 -13.30 -23.29 9.31
N TYR A 139 -13.75 -23.28 8.06
CA TYR A 139 -15.14 -23.00 7.70
C TYR A 139 -15.76 -24.15 6.91
N PRO A 140 -17.07 -24.42 7.09
CA PRO A 140 -17.79 -25.36 6.24
C PRO A 140 -17.96 -24.74 4.84
N VAL A 141 -17.24 -25.29 3.87
CA VAL A 141 -17.27 -24.85 2.47
C VAL A 141 -17.79 -25.99 1.61
N SER A 142 -18.58 -25.68 0.57
CA SER A 142 -19.12 -26.70 -0.34
C SER A 142 -18.00 -27.46 -1.04
N ASP A 143 -18.22 -28.75 -1.34
CA ASP A 143 -17.28 -29.62 -2.04
C ASP A 143 -16.79 -29.01 -3.37
N THR A 144 -17.66 -28.30 -4.09
CA THR A 144 -17.31 -27.60 -5.34
C THR A 144 -16.19 -26.58 -5.14
N ILE A 145 -16.24 -25.77 -4.07
CA ILE A 145 -15.21 -24.77 -3.74
C ILE A 145 -13.93 -25.47 -3.29
N HIS A 146 -14.06 -26.57 -2.53
CA HIS A 146 -12.93 -27.36 -2.08
C HIS A 146 -12.14 -27.91 -3.28
N TYR A 147 -12.81 -28.60 -4.22
CA TYR A 147 -12.16 -29.17 -5.39
C TYR A 147 -11.65 -28.10 -6.36
N ALA A 148 -12.35 -26.97 -6.50
CA ALA A 148 -11.85 -25.84 -7.30
C ALA A 148 -10.54 -25.29 -6.76
N PHE A 149 -10.43 -25.09 -5.44
CA PHE A 149 -9.20 -24.62 -4.80
C PHE A 149 -8.05 -25.62 -5.00
N LEU A 150 -8.28 -26.91 -4.77
CA LEU A 150 -7.27 -27.95 -5.01
C LEU A 150 -6.84 -28.00 -6.48
N GLY A 151 -7.77 -27.84 -7.42
CA GLY A 151 -7.48 -27.79 -8.85
C GLY A 151 -6.59 -26.61 -9.24
N VAL A 152 -6.87 -25.41 -8.71
CA VAL A 152 -6.03 -24.22 -8.93
C VAL A 152 -4.63 -24.42 -8.34
N MET A 153 -4.53 -24.97 -7.13
CA MET A 153 -3.25 -25.25 -6.50
C MET A 153 -2.43 -26.29 -7.28
N ALA A 154 -3.06 -27.36 -7.76
CA ALA A 154 -2.42 -28.38 -8.58
C ALA A 154 -1.92 -27.80 -9.92
N ALA A 155 -2.72 -26.99 -10.60
CA ALA A 155 -2.32 -26.31 -11.83
C ALA A 155 -1.14 -25.35 -11.59
N ALA A 156 -1.16 -24.60 -10.49
CA ALA A 156 -0.07 -23.71 -10.12
C ALA A 156 1.26 -24.46 -9.87
N THR A 157 1.21 -25.66 -9.28
CA THR A 157 2.41 -26.50 -9.09
C THR A 157 2.96 -27.13 -10.36
N VAL A 158 2.15 -27.29 -11.42
CA VAL A 158 2.60 -27.85 -12.71
C VAL A 158 3.24 -26.78 -13.61
N LEU A 159 2.93 -25.51 -13.37
CA LEU A 159 3.45 -24.36 -14.12
C LEU A 159 4.75 -23.77 -13.54
N LEU A 160 5.21 -24.26 -12.39
CA LEU A 160 6.47 -23.90 -11.72
C LEU A 160 7.54 -24.96 -11.99
#